data_AF-A0A3P7IRY0-F1
#
_entry.id   AF-A0A3P7IRY0-F1
#
_cell.length_a   1.000
_cell.length_b   1.000
_cell.length_c   1.000
_cell.angle_alpha   90.00
_cell.angle_beta   90.00
_cell.angle_gamma   90.00
#
_symmetry.space_group_name_H-M   'P 1'
#
loop_
_entity.id
_entity.type
_entity.pdbx_description
1 polymer ?
#
loop_
_entity_poly.entity_id
_entity_poly.type
_entity_poly.pdbx_seq_one_letter_code
_entity_poly.pdbx_strand_id
1 'polypeptide(L)'
;MNSVDYILVSNWQSLVALPFYSEKSGFKGVVYSTEPVVQFGRLMMQELISYHERIVCDDVDDRWKDPSLYWYLFSSLVNQKSENCINALHFGTFPSAPTRNPLEWKSFYSEKTMESALSRITTISFNQPVVKTFKNLEGNVVVTACPSGYSIGSSNWMFKTEYERVSDL
;
A
#
# COMPACT_ATOMS: atom_id res chain seq x y z
N MET A 1 -5.46 1.95 12.18
CA MET A 1 -5.34 3.21 11.41
C MET A 1 -5.86 4.45 12.16
N ASN A 2 -6.62 4.31 13.25
CA ASN A 2 -7.26 5.46 13.93
C ASN A 2 -6.28 6.44 14.62
N SER A 3 -5.02 6.03 14.82
CA SER A 3 -3.97 6.86 15.42
C SER A 3 -3.10 7.61 14.40
N VAL A 4 -3.35 7.42 13.10
CA VAL A 4 -2.53 8.03 12.04
C VAL A 4 -3.17 9.35 11.63
N ASP A 5 -2.45 10.46 11.87
CA ASP A 5 -2.92 11.81 11.55
C ASP A 5 -2.55 12.25 10.12
N TYR A 6 -1.40 11.80 9.60
CA TYR A 6 -0.88 12.22 8.31
C TYR A 6 -0.30 11.05 7.53
N ILE A 7 -0.51 11.07 6.21
CA ILE A 7 0.15 10.16 5.26
C ILE A 7 0.94 11.02 4.28
N LEU A 8 2.22 10.74 4.13
CA LEU A 8 3.10 11.43 3.18
C LEU A 8 3.39 10.49 2.01
N VAL A 9 3.16 10.97 0.79
CA VAL A 9 3.35 10.17 -0.43
C VAL A 9 4.57 10.70 -1.18
N SER A 10 5.61 9.88 -1.23
CA SER A 10 6.90 10.23 -1.85
C SER A 10 6.91 10.10 -3.37
N ASN A 11 6.19 9.11 -3.91
CA ASN A 11 6.22 8.80 -5.34
C ASN A 11 4.86 8.25 -5.83
N TRP A 12 4.70 8.17 -7.15
CA TRP A 12 3.45 7.69 -7.75
C TRP A 12 3.20 6.20 -7.53
N GLN A 13 4.24 5.38 -7.34
CA GLN A 13 4.11 3.93 -7.13
C GLN A 13 3.44 3.65 -5.77
N SER A 14 3.88 4.35 -4.73
CA SER A 14 3.28 4.32 -3.40
C SER A 14 1.88 4.94 -3.40
N LEU A 15 1.63 5.91 -4.28
CA LEU A 15 0.31 6.54 -4.42
C LEU A 15 -0.76 5.53 -4.84
N VAL A 16 -0.45 4.58 -5.74
CA VAL A 16 -1.40 3.54 -6.22
C VAL A 16 -2.01 2.74 -5.07
N ALA A 17 -1.31 2.59 -3.95
CA ALA A 17 -1.81 1.87 -2.78
C ALA A 17 -2.75 2.72 -1.89
N LEU A 18 -2.80 4.05 -2.07
CA LEU A 18 -3.55 4.96 -1.22
C LEU A 18 -5.05 4.59 -1.06
N PRO A 19 -5.77 4.20 -2.13
CA PRO A 19 -7.18 3.82 -2.02
C PRO A 19 -7.43 2.72 -0.98
N PHE A 20 -6.50 1.75 -0.84
CA PHE A 20 -6.60 0.67 0.14
C PHE A 20 -6.41 1.12 1.59
N TYR A 21 -5.73 2.25 1.80
CA TYR A 21 -5.50 2.86 3.11
C TYR A 21 -6.52 3.93 3.46
N SER A 22 -7.11 4.61 2.48
CA SER A 22 -8.13 5.63 2.73
C SER A 22 -9.53 5.04 2.89
N GLU A 23 -9.85 3.98 2.15
CA GLU A 23 -11.18 3.36 2.18
C GLU A 23 -11.26 2.27 3.26
N LYS A 24 -12.36 2.25 4.03
CA LYS A 24 -12.70 1.21 5.03
C LYS A 24 -11.72 1.02 6.20
N SER A 25 -10.64 1.80 6.29
CA SER A 25 -9.59 1.67 7.32
C SER A 25 -9.84 2.49 8.59
N GLY A 26 -10.82 3.41 8.57
CA GLY A 26 -11.06 4.39 9.64
C GLY A 26 -10.12 5.60 9.63
N PHE A 27 -9.26 5.74 8.61
CA PHE A 27 -8.35 6.88 8.48
C PHE A 27 -9.10 8.21 8.28
N LYS A 28 -8.85 9.16 9.19
CA LYS A 28 -9.42 10.53 9.20
C LYS A 28 -8.37 11.62 9.03
N GLY A 29 -7.12 11.23 8.83
CA GLY A 29 -6.00 12.15 8.67
C GLY A 29 -5.97 12.83 7.30
N VAL A 30 -4.95 13.65 7.08
CA VAL A 30 -4.69 14.34 5.81
C VAL A 30 -3.58 13.64 5.06
N VAL A 31 -3.70 13.54 3.74
CA VAL A 31 -2.67 12.97 2.87
C VAL A 31 -1.93 14.12 2.18
N TYR A 32 -0.60 14.08 2.18
CA TYR A 32 0.24 15.06 1.48
C TYR A 32 1.02 14.41 0.35
N SER A 33 1.10 15.11 -0.77
CA SER A 33 1.87 14.70 -1.95
C SER A 33 2.23 15.93 -2.78
N THR A 34 3.16 15.80 -3.72
CA THR A 34 3.39 16.82 -4.74
C THR A 34 2.33 16.74 -5.84
N GLU A 35 1.99 17.88 -6.44
CA GLU A 35 1.03 17.96 -7.55
C GLU A 35 1.38 17.01 -8.71
N PRO A 36 2.63 16.95 -9.22
CA PRO A 36 2.94 16.09 -10.36
C PRO A 36 2.76 14.61 -10.05
N VAL A 37 2.99 14.18 -8.81
CA VAL A 37 2.76 12.79 -8.37
C VAL A 37 1.27 12.46 -8.38
N VAL A 38 0.40 13.39 -7.94
CA VAL A 38 -1.04 13.18 -7.94
C VAL A 38 -1.59 13.09 -9.36
N GLN A 39 -1.17 14.00 -10.25
CA GLN A 39 -1.62 14.01 -11.64
C GLN A 39 -1.15 12.75 -12.39
N PHE A 40 0.14 12.40 -12.27
CA PHE A 40 0.67 11.21 -12.91
C PHE A 40 0.09 9.92 -12.31
N GLY A 41 -0.04 9.85 -10.98
CA GLY A 41 -0.61 8.70 -10.29
C GLY A 41 -2.07 8.46 -10.64
N ARG A 42 -2.86 9.51 -10.85
CA ARG A 42 -4.25 9.39 -11.34
C ARG A 42 -4.31 8.64 -12.68
N LEU A 43 -3.48 9.04 -13.64
CA LEU A 43 -3.41 8.37 -14.96
C LEU A 43 -3.02 6.89 -14.81
N MET A 44 -2.01 6.62 -13.97
CA MET A 44 -1.56 5.24 -13.72
C MET A 44 -2.64 4.39 -13.04
N MET A 45 -3.38 4.93 -12.08
CA MET A 45 -4.48 4.23 -11.43
C MET A 45 -5.63 3.95 -12.40
N GLN A 46 -6.00 4.91 -13.25
CA GLN A 46 -7.04 4.73 -14.28
C GLN A 46 -6.67 3.63 -15.28
N GLU A 47 -5.42 3.61 -15.74
CA GLU A 47 -4.93 2.57 -16.63
C GLU A 47 -4.94 1.19 -15.93
N LEU A 48 -4.52 1.12 -14.66
CA LEU A 48 -4.55 -0.14 -13.90
C LEU A 48 -5.97 -0.68 -13.69
N ILE A 49 -6.94 0.19 -13.41
CA ILE A 49 -8.36 -0.19 -13.32
C ILE A 49 -8.84 -0.70 -14.68
N SER A 50 -8.59 0.07 -15.75
CA SER A 50 -9.00 -0.30 -17.11
C SER A 50 -8.38 -1.62 -17.56
N TYR A 51 -7.13 -1.87 -17.18
CA TYR A 51 -6.44 -3.13 -17.46
C TYR A 51 -7.07 -4.28 -16.66
N HIS A 52 -7.34 -4.06 -15.37
CA HIS A 52 -7.95 -5.07 -14.50
C HIS A 52 -9.35 -5.49 -14.98
N GLU A 53 -10.17 -4.55 -15.43
CA GLU A 53 -11.52 -4.81 -15.95
C GLU A 53 -11.53 -5.63 -17.25
N ARG A 54 -10.43 -5.62 -18.02
CA ARG A 54 -10.28 -6.44 -19.23
C ARG A 54 -9.86 -7.87 -18.95
N ILE A 55 -9.40 -8.16 -17.73
CA ILE A 55 -8.97 -9.51 -17.38
C ILE A 55 -10.21 -10.39 -17.24
N VAL A 56 -10.28 -11.42 -18.08
CA VAL A 56 -11.25 -12.50 -17.92
C VAL A 56 -10.68 -13.47 -16.89
N CYS A 57 -11.19 -13.40 -15.67
CA CYS A 57 -10.90 -14.41 -14.66
C CYS A 57 -11.92 -15.54 -14.81
N ASP A 58 -11.43 -16.78 -14.85
CA ASP A 58 -12.30 -17.93 -14.64
C ASP A 58 -12.91 -17.87 -13.24
N ASP A 59 -14.15 -18.34 -13.09
CA ASP A 59 -14.84 -18.42 -11.80
C ASP A 59 -14.21 -19.55 -10.96
N VAL A 60 -13.04 -19.25 -10.41
CA VAL A 60 -12.28 -20.17 -9.56
C VAL A 60 -12.73 -19.98 -8.12
N ASP A 61 -13.26 -21.05 -7.55
CA ASP A 61 -13.72 -21.13 -6.16
C ASP A 61 -12.63 -20.71 -5.15
N ASP A 62 -13.00 -19.89 -4.17
CA ASP A 62 -12.12 -19.40 -3.10
C ASP A 62 -11.65 -20.48 -2.11
N ARG A 63 -12.09 -21.73 -2.25
CA ARG A 63 -11.61 -22.88 -1.45
C ARG A 63 -10.08 -22.99 -1.38
N TRP A 64 -9.34 -22.61 -2.41
CA TRP A 64 -7.87 -22.68 -2.38
C TRP A 64 -7.24 -21.73 -1.33
N LYS A 65 -7.98 -20.71 -0.87
CA LYS A 65 -7.56 -19.79 0.19
C LYS A 65 -7.76 -20.34 1.60
N ASP A 66 -8.48 -21.46 1.76
CA ASP A 66 -8.70 -22.07 3.07
C ASP A 66 -7.35 -22.47 3.70
N PRO A 67 -7.02 -21.99 4.91
CA PRO A 67 -5.80 -22.38 5.62
C PRO A 67 -5.66 -23.89 5.77
N SER A 68 -6.78 -24.62 5.85
CA SER A 68 -6.77 -26.09 5.92
C SER A 68 -6.30 -26.74 4.63
N LEU A 69 -6.52 -26.14 3.46
CA LEU A 69 -6.11 -26.63 2.15
C LEU A 69 -4.73 -26.10 1.74
N TYR A 70 -4.46 -24.82 2.00
CA TYR A 70 -3.20 -24.18 1.68
C TYR A 70 -2.03 -24.80 2.47
N TRP A 71 -2.18 -25.14 3.75
CA TRP A 71 -1.07 -25.78 4.47
C TRP A 71 -0.62 -27.08 3.79
N TYR A 72 -1.54 -27.96 3.39
CA TYR A 72 -1.18 -29.22 2.73
C TYR A 72 -0.63 -29.07 1.31
N LEU A 73 -1.03 -28.02 0.58
CA LEU A 73 -0.53 -27.75 -0.78
C LEU A 73 0.88 -27.15 -0.79
N PHE A 74 1.31 -26.51 0.31
CA PHE A 74 2.57 -25.75 0.39
C PHE A 74 3.57 -26.30 1.45
N SER A 75 3.19 -27.28 2.28
CA SER A 75 4.03 -27.82 3.37
C SER A 75 5.09 -28.85 2.95
N SER A 76 5.86 -28.60 1.88
CA SER A 76 7.10 -29.37 1.68
C SER A 76 8.34 -28.68 2.29
N LEU A 77 8.15 -27.67 3.15
CA LEU A 77 9.21 -27.02 3.92
C LEU A 77 9.08 -27.22 5.43
N VAL A 78 8.39 -28.26 5.90
CA VAL A 78 8.51 -28.71 7.29
C VAL A 78 9.11 -30.10 7.28
N ASN A 79 10.41 -30.15 7.59
CA ASN A 79 11.14 -31.36 7.95
C ASN A 79 10.43 -32.06 9.11
N GLN A 80 9.47 -32.93 8.82
CA GLN A 80 9.06 -33.96 9.74
C GLN A 80 8.84 -35.25 8.96
N LYS A 81 9.83 -36.14 9.04
CA LYS A 81 9.65 -37.57 8.77
C LYS A 81 8.52 -38.07 9.65
N SER A 82 7.34 -38.23 9.07
CA SER A 82 6.27 -39.07 9.60
C SER A 82 6.15 -40.24 8.64
N GLU A 83 6.48 -41.44 9.09
CA GLU A 83 6.56 -42.65 8.24
C GLU A 83 5.20 -43.24 7.85
N ASN A 84 4.06 -42.60 8.15
CA ASN A 84 2.74 -43.25 8.00
C ASN A 84 1.66 -42.43 7.29
N CYS A 85 2.00 -41.63 6.28
CA CYS A 85 1.01 -40.99 5.41
C CYS A 85 0.94 -41.71 4.06
N ILE A 86 0.22 -42.83 4.02
CA ILE A 86 -0.17 -43.50 2.78
C ILE A 86 -1.32 -42.68 2.18
N ASN A 87 -1.12 -42.14 0.96
CA ASN A 87 -2.08 -41.40 0.12
C ASN A 87 -2.06 -39.85 0.18
N ALA A 88 -0.90 -39.24 0.40
CA ALA A 88 -0.71 -37.86 -0.05
C ALA A 88 -0.54 -37.87 -1.59
N LEU A 89 -1.59 -37.51 -2.33
CA LEU A 89 -1.46 -37.18 -3.75
C LEU A 89 -0.29 -36.20 -3.91
N HIS A 90 0.60 -36.49 -4.86
CA HIS A 90 1.72 -35.66 -5.29
C HIS A 90 1.21 -34.29 -5.81
N PHE A 91 0.77 -33.41 -4.92
CA PHE A 91 0.63 -32.00 -5.23
C PHE A 91 2.03 -31.41 -5.16
N GLY A 92 2.59 -31.17 -6.34
CA GLY A 92 3.95 -30.67 -6.50
C GLY A 92 4.18 -29.43 -5.65
N THR A 93 5.36 -29.38 -5.04
CA THR A 93 5.90 -28.18 -4.40
C THR A 93 5.74 -26.98 -5.31
N PHE A 94 4.86 -26.05 -4.96
CA PHE A 94 4.81 -24.75 -5.60
C PHE A 94 6.12 -24.01 -5.30
N PRO A 95 6.93 -23.63 -6.30
CA PRO A 95 8.18 -22.90 -6.09
C PRO A 95 7.97 -21.52 -5.44
N SER A 96 6.73 -21.02 -5.47
CA SER A 96 6.34 -19.67 -5.04
C SER A 96 5.15 -19.71 -4.09
N ALA A 97 5.32 -20.34 -2.92
CA ALA A 97 4.32 -20.29 -1.86
C ALA A 97 4.03 -18.83 -1.46
N PRO A 98 2.78 -18.36 -1.44
CA PRO A 98 2.48 -17.01 -0.97
C PRO A 98 2.94 -16.81 0.47
N THR A 99 3.63 -15.70 0.69
CA THR A 99 4.24 -15.32 1.97
C THR A 99 3.24 -14.69 2.94
N ARG A 100 2.01 -14.41 2.47
CA ARG A 100 0.93 -13.79 3.24
C ARG A 100 -0.36 -14.57 3.10
N ASN A 101 -1.20 -14.49 4.13
CA ASN A 101 -2.50 -15.13 4.16
C ASN A 101 -3.36 -14.67 2.96
N PRO A 102 -3.75 -15.58 2.06
CA PRO A 102 -4.59 -15.24 0.91
C PRO A 102 -5.96 -14.65 1.29
N LEU A 103 -6.46 -14.93 2.50
CA LEU A 103 -7.72 -14.35 3.01
C LEU A 103 -7.61 -12.85 3.31
N GLU A 104 -6.40 -12.32 3.48
CA GLU A 104 -6.17 -10.89 3.71
C GLU A 104 -6.06 -10.09 2.40
N TRP A 105 -6.04 -10.77 1.25
CA TRP A 105 -5.91 -10.12 -0.04
C TRP A 105 -7.18 -9.35 -0.36
N LYS A 106 -7.00 -8.07 -0.71
CA LYS A 106 -8.11 -7.20 -1.11
C LYS A 106 -8.34 -7.31 -2.61
N SER A 107 -9.60 -7.34 -3.00
CA SER A 107 -10.01 -7.09 -4.39
C SER A 107 -9.53 -5.73 -4.86
N PHE A 108 -9.36 -5.57 -6.17
CA PHE A 108 -8.98 -4.28 -6.74
C PHE A 108 -10.05 -3.20 -6.47
N TYR A 109 -9.63 -1.95 -6.34
CA TYR A 109 -10.54 -0.84 -6.06
C TYR A 109 -11.22 -0.33 -7.34
N SER A 110 -12.40 0.30 -7.17
CA SER A 110 -13.14 0.94 -8.27
C SER A 110 -12.62 2.35 -8.58
N GLU A 111 -12.98 2.89 -9.75
CA GLU A 111 -12.69 4.28 -10.12
C GLU A 111 -13.27 5.28 -9.11
N LYS A 112 -14.49 5.05 -8.62
CA LYS A 112 -15.10 5.90 -7.59
C LYS A 112 -14.28 5.93 -6.30
N THR A 113 -13.78 4.77 -5.88
CA THR A 113 -12.90 4.66 -4.71
C THR A 113 -11.61 5.45 -4.93
N MET A 114 -10.99 5.28 -6.10
CA MET A 114 -9.77 5.98 -6.49
C MET A 114 -9.96 7.50 -6.41
N GLU A 115 -11.02 8.02 -7.02
CA GLU A 115 -11.34 9.45 -7.00
C GLU A 115 -11.55 9.99 -5.58
N SER A 116 -12.28 9.24 -4.75
CA SER A 116 -12.47 9.61 -3.34
C SER A 116 -11.18 9.58 -2.52
N ALA A 117 -10.20 8.75 -2.89
CA ALA A 117 -8.90 8.71 -2.24
C ALA A 117 -8.05 9.91 -2.68
N LEU A 118 -8.00 10.21 -3.98
CA LEU A 118 -7.25 11.33 -4.54
C LEU A 118 -7.79 12.68 -4.05
N SER A 119 -9.10 12.83 -3.85
CA SER A 119 -9.71 14.07 -3.35
C SER A 119 -9.29 14.42 -1.91
N ARG A 120 -8.72 13.47 -1.16
CA ARG A 120 -8.21 13.70 0.21
C ARG A 120 -6.77 14.22 0.23
N ILE A 121 -6.10 14.22 -0.93
CA ILE A 121 -4.71 14.64 -1.02
C ILE A 121 -4.65 16.15 -1.05
N THR A 122 -3.87 16.71 -0.14
CA THR A 122 -3.45 18.10 -0.18
C THR A 122 -2.11 18.17 -0.92
N THR A 123 -2.10 18.90 -2.02
CA THR A 123 -0.89 19.05 -2.83
C THR A 123 0.03 20.12 -2.24
N ILE A 124 1.33 19.86 -2.27
CA ILE A 124 2.36 20.76 -1.77
C ILE A 124 3.43 20.98 -2.84
N SER A 125 4.00 22.18 -2.85
CA SER A 125 5.12 22.51 -3.70
C SER A 125 6.44 22.07 -3.07
N PHE A 126 7.45 21.82 -3.91
CA PHE A 126 8.81 21.56 -3.41
C PHE A 126 9.33 22.74 -2.60
N ASN A 127 10.04 22.42 -1.52
CA ASN A 127 10.61 23.37 -0.57
C ASN A 127 9.58 24.29 0.11
N GLN A 128 8.28 23.97 0.02
CA GLN A 128 7.24 24.65 0.78
C GLN A 128 7.21 24.07 2.20
N PRO A 129 7.57 24.84 3.24
CA PRO A 129 7.48 24.37 4.61
C PRO A 129 6.02 24.34 5.04
N VAL A 130 5.57 23.18 5.50
CA VAL A 130 4.23 22.96 6.03
C VAL A 130 4.35 22.75 7.53
N VAL A 131 3.98 23.77 8.31
CA VAL A 131 3.97 23.69 9.77
C VAL A 131 2.73 22.92 10.21
N LYS A 132 2.92 21.85 10.99
CA LYS A 132 1.84 21.05 11.56
C LYS A 132 2.06 20.81 13.05
N THR A 133 0.99 20.96 13.79
CA THR A 133 0.91 20.62 15.21
C THR A 133 0.25 19.26 15.30
N PHE A 134 0.96 18.27 15.84
CA PHE A 134 0.38 16.96 16.12
C PHE A 134 -0.50 17.09 17.37
N LYS A 135 -1.70 16.50 17.34
CA LYS A 135 -2.68 16.63 18.45
C LYS A 135 -2.15 16.16 19.81
N ASN A 136 -1.11 15.32 19.81
CA ASN A 136 -0.54 14.70 21.01
C ASN A 136 0.91 15.15 21.32
N LEU A 137 1.46 16.13 20.60
CA LEU A 137 2.80 16.66 20.85
C LEU A 137 2.72 18.18 21.02
N GLU A 138 3.19 18.68 22.16
CA GLU A 138 3.47 20.09 22.36
C GLU A 138 4.74 20.45 21.57
N GLY A 139 4.56 20.73 20.28
CA GLY A 139 5.65 21.08 19.39
C GLY A 139 5.21 21.21 17.94
N ASN A 140 5.75 22.22 17.26
CA ASN A 140 5.52 22.39 15.83
C ASN A 140 6.53 21.53 15.06
N VAL A 141 6.02 20.68 14.18
CA VAL A 141 6.85 19.95 13.22
C VAL A 141 6.67 20.60 11.86
N VAL A 142 7.78 21.01 11.27
CA VAL A 142 7.82 21.53 9.91
C VAL A 142 8.15 20.38 8.97
N VAL A 143 7.23 20.11 8.06
CA VAL A 143 7.39 19.10 7.02
C VAL A 143 7.64 19.80 5.70
N THR A 144 8.67 19.37 4.98
CA THR A 144 9.02 19.92 3.67
C THR A 144 9.28 18.80 2.68
N ALA A 145 8.68 18.86 1.49
CA ALA A 145 9.04 17.98 0.39
C ALA A 145 10.28 18.51 -0.34
N CYS A 146 11.32 17.70 -0.42
CA CYS A 146 12.51 17.97 -1.22
C CYS A 146 12.52 17.06 -2.45
N PRO A 147 12.97 17.52 -3.63
CA PRO A 147 13.01 16.69 -4.83
C PRO A 147 14.00 15.53 -4.66
N SER A 148 13.58 14.30 -4.97
CA SER A 148 14.42 13.11 -4.80
C SER A 148 15.13 12.64 -6.08
N GLY A 149 14.70 13.13 -7.25
CA GLY A 149 15.30 12.76 -8.54
C GLY A 149 14.99 11.34 -9.04
N TYR A 150 14.14 10.58 -8.32
CA TYR A 150 13.79 9.21 -8.67
C TYR A 150 12.75 9.11 -9.81
N SER A 151 11.66 9.89 -9.74
CA SER A 151 10.62 9.94 -10.76
C SER A 151 10.02 11.35 -10.86
N ILE A 152 9.14 11.57 -11.84
CA ILE A 152 8.46 12.88 -11.94
C ILE A 152 7.70 13.21 -10.64
N GLY A 153 7.99 14.40 -10.10
CA GLY A 153 7.41 14.87 -8.85
C GLY A 153 7.84 14.13 -7.58
N SER A 154 8.75 13.14 -7.66
CA SER A 154 9.13 12.37 -6.49
C SER A 154 9.81 13.24 -5.43
N SER A 155 9.51 12.94 -4.17
CA SER A 155 9.97 13.73 -3.04
C SER A 155 10.52 12.89 -1.91
N ASN A 156 11.54 13.42 -1.25
CA ASN A 156 12.01 12.99 0.06
C ASN A 156 11.44 13.96 1.09
N TRP A 157 10.94 13.41 2.19
CA TRP A 157 10.28 14.19 3.22
C TRP A 157 11.28 14.58 4.31
N MET A 158 11.34 15.88 4.56
CA MET A 158 12.17 16.47 5.59
C MET A 158 11.29 16.89 6.75
N PHE A 159 11.53 16.30 7.92
CA PHE A 159 10.91 16.68 9.17
C PHE A 159 11.88 17.51 9.99
N LYS A 160 11.43 18.68 10.43
CA LYS A 160 12.19 19.55 11.33
C LYS A 160 11.35 19.85 12.56
N THR A 161 11.83 19.40 13.71
CA THR A 161 11.33 19.81 15.02
C THR A 161 12.20 20.95 15.55
N GLU A 162 11.93 21.41 16.78
CA GLU A 162 12.75 22.45 17.42
C GLU A 162 14.18 22.00 17.70
N TYR A 163 14.40 20.70 17.89
CA TYR A 163 15.68 20.14 18.31
C TYR A 163 16.34 19.25 17.25
N GLU A 164 15.56 18.64 16.37
CA GLU A 164 16.03 17.58 15.48
C GLU A 164 15.55 17.76 14.05
N ARG A 165 16.35 17.24 13.12
CA ARG A 165 16.03 17.18 11.69
C ARG A 165 16.16 15.73 11.23
N VAL A 166 15.06 15.17 10.78
CA VAL A 166 14.97 13.80 10.27
C VAL A 166 14.58 13.85 8.79
N SER A 167 15.25 13.06 7.97
CA SER A 167 14.98 12.96 6.53
C SER A 167 14.70 11.51 6.17
N ASP A 168 13.63 11.27 5.43
CA ASP A 168 13.44 9.98 4.75
C ASP A 168 14.33 9.98 3.48
N LEU A 169 15.26 9.02 3.40
CA LEU A 169 16.17 8.79 2.27
C LEU A 169 15.68 7.62 1.41
#